data_AF-A0A2V3UPS6-F1
#
_entry.id   AF-A0A2V3UPS6-F1
#
_cell.length_a   1.000
_cell.length_b   1.000
_cell.length_c   1.000
_cell.angle_alpha   90.00
_cell.angle_beta   90.00
_cell.angle_gamma   90.00
#
_symmetry.space_group_name_H-M   'P 1'
#
loop_
_entity.id
_entity.type
_entity.pdbx_description
1 polymer ?
#
loop_
_entity_poly.entity_id
_entity_poly.type
_entity_poly.pdbx_seq_one_letter_code
_entity_poly.pdbx_strand_id
1 'polypeptide(L)'
;MASHVPQADNETLRQRPEMASCKLLVLKFVRQYIADWAGSPSLGEIAHALGTNRTRVRRAVKRLEADGQLVRVPGPRGLSLPEEEPLAVRQLRARGWTINPDDRTATPPASGPQSVTKEPLLPPAELDYPARRRSVAGSGEYGEKGGEERSAGGSG
;
A
#
# COMPACT_ATOMS: atom_id res chain seq x y z
N MET A 1 24.84 -57.20 -11.11
CA MET A 1 25.11 -55.75 -11.25
C MET A 1 23.94 -55.13 -11.99
N ALA A 2 22.95 -54.61 -11.26
CA ALA A 2 21.81 -53.91 -11.82
C ALA A 2 22.04 -52.42 -11.62
N SER A 3 22.43 -51.73 -12.69
CA SER A 3 22.60 -50.29 -12.73
C SER A 3 21.22 -49.64 -12.61
N HIS A 4 20.87 -49.22 -11.40
CA HIS A 4 19.70 -48.39 -11.18
C HIS A 4 20.06 -46.98 -11.66
N VAL A 5 19.66 -46.65 -12.89
CA VAL A 5 19.60 -45.26 -13.32
C VAL A 5 18.56 -44.59 -12.43
N PRO A 6 18.88 -43.50 -11.69
CA PRO A 6 17.86 -42.74 -11.00
C PRO A 6 17.02 -42.07 -12.08
N GLN A 7 15.77 -42.52 -12.17
CA GLN A 7 14.74 -41.88 -12.97
C GLN A 7 14.61 -40.46 -12.44
N ALA A 8 15.13 -39.48 -13.19
CA ALA A 8 14.96 -38.08 -12.88
C ALA A 8 13.47 -37.77 -12.99
N ASP A 9 12.82 -37.75 -11.83
CA ASP A 9 11.40 -37.52 -11.69
C ASP A 9 11.03 -36.20 -12.37
N ASN A 10 10.14 -36.30 -13.36
CA ASN A 10 9.47 -35.20 -14.05
C ASN A 10 8.54 -34.38 -13.12
N GLU A 11 8.79 -34.36 -11.80
CA GLU A 11 8.15 -33.48 -10.83
C GLU A 11 8.63 -32.03 -10.94
N THR A 12 9.70 -31.78 -11.70
CA THR A 12 10.53 -30.56 -11.61
C THR A 12 10.03 -29.33 -12.37
N LEU A 13 8.93 -29.37 -13.14
CA LEU A 13 8.46 -28.19 -13.89
C LEU A 13 6.92 -28.01 -13.95
N ARG A 14 6.19 -28.28 -12.88
CA ARG A 14 4.80 -27.78 -12.80
C ARG A 14 4.82 -26.30 -12.45
N GLN A 15 4.92 -25.43 -13.46
CA GLN A 15 4.65 -24.00 -13.30
C GLN A 15 3.28 -23.85 -12.63
N ARG A 16 3.23 -23.23 -11.45
CA ARG A 16 1.96 -22.99 -10.76
C ARG A 16 1.08 -22.11 -11.66
N PRO A 17 -0.25 -22.31 -11.72
CA PRO A 17 -1.14 -21.52 -12.57
C PRO A 17 -0.94 -20.01 -12.44
N GLU A 18 -0.58 -19.54 -11.25
CA GLU A 18 -0.32 -18.12 -10.99
C GLU A 18 0.93 -17.57 -11.68
N MET A 19 1.89 -18.42 -12.05
CA MET A 19 3.14 -18.05 -12.72
C MET A 19 2.93 -17.76 -14.22
N ALA A 20 1.75 -18.06 -14.77
CA ALA A 20 1.43 -17.79 -16.16
C ALA A 20 1.47 -16.29 -16.51
N SER A 21 1.30 -15.40 -15.52
CA SER A 21 1.45 -13.96 -15.74
C SER A 21 1.75 -13.18 -14.47
N CYS A 22 2.44 -12.04 -14.63
CA CYS A 22 2.63 -11.06 -13.55
C CYS A 22 1.30 -10.61 -12.93
N LYS A 23 0.22 -10.55 -13.72
CA LYS A 23 -1.13 -10.21 -13.24
C LYS A 23 -1.61 -11.22 -12.18
N LEU A 24 -1.46 -12.52 -12.44
CA LEU A 24 -1.90 -13.56 -11.51
C LEU A 24 -1.01 -13.65 -10.28
N LEU A 25 0.30 -13.41 -10.42
CA LEU A 25 1.21 -13.27 -9.27
C LEU A 25 0.80 -12.11 -8.35
N VAL A 26 0.44 -10.95 -8.92
CA VAL A 26 -0.08 -9.81 -8.16
C VAL A 26 -1.36 -10.17 -7.44
N LEU A 27 -2.32 -10.81 -8.14
CA LEU A 27 -3.59 -11.21 -7.52
C LEU A 27 -3.38 -12.20 -6.36
N LYS A 28 -2.53 -13.21 -6.54
CA LYS A 28 -2.18 -14.18 -5.50
C LYS A 28 -1.59 -13.48 -4.28
N PHE A 29 -0.61 -12.61 -4.51
CA PHE A 29 0.05 -11.88 -3.44
C PHE A 29 -0.93 -11.01 -2.66
N VAL A 30 -1.79 -10.25 -3.35
CA VAL A 30 -2.79 -9.38 -2.69
C VAL A 30 -3.76 -10.20 -1.84
N ARG A 31 -4.27 -11.33 -2.36
CA ARG A 31 -5.16 -12.23 -1.60
C ARG A 31 -4.49 -12.76 -0.35
N GLN A 32 -3.25 -13.24 -0.47
CA GLN A 32 -2.48 -13.75 0.67
C GLN A 32 -2.23 -12.64 1.69
N TYR A 33 -1.82 -11.45 1.23
CA TYR A 33 -1.49 -10.34 2.09
C TYR A 33 -2.70 -9.87 2.93
N ILE A 34 -3.87 -9.77 2.30
CA ILE A 34 -5.08 -9.36 3.03
C ILE A 34 -5.48 -10.43 4.05
N ALA A 35 -5.36 -11.72 3.70
CA ALA A 35 -5.64 -12.81 4.62
C ALA A 35 -4.73 -12.81 5.86
N ASP A 36 -3.45 -12.49 5.67
CA ASP A 36 -2.45 -12.54 6.76
C ASP A 36 -2.46 -11.29 7.65
N TRP A 37 -2.69 -10.10 7.07
CA TRP A 37 -2.50 -8.82 7.78
C TRP A 37 -3.75 -7.94 7.87
N ALA A 38 -4.91 -8.39 7.38
CA ALA A 38 -6.18 -7.65 7.40
C ALA A 38 -6.08 -6.21 6.83
N GLY A 39 -5.16 -5.98 5.89
CA GLY A 39 -4.89 -4.67 5.32
C GLY A 39 -4.45 -4.74 3.85
N SER A 40 -4.68 -3.67 3.11
CA SER A 40 -4.29 -3.57 1.70
C SER A 40 -2.78 -3.37 1.56
N PRO A 41 -2.08 -4.17 0.74
CA PRO A 41 -0.70 -3.88 0.38
C PRO A 41 -0.62 -2.64 -0.51
N SER A 42 0.52 -1.96 -0.46
CA SER A 42 0.89 -0.88 -1.35
C SER A 42 1.55 -1.42 -2.63
N LEU A 43 1.56 -0.59 -3.68
CA LEU A 43 2.25 -0.95 -4.94
C LEU A 43 3.75 -1.19 -4.75
N GLY A 44 4.37 -0.59 -3.73
CA GLY A 44 5.79 -0.77 -3.41
C GLY A 44 6.06 -2.13 -2.77
N GLU A 45 5.22 -2.54 -1.80
CA GLU A 45 5.31 -3.85 -1.15
C GLU A 45 5.13 -4.98 -2.17
N ILE A 46 4.14 -4.86 -3.08
CA ILE A 46 3.92 -5.84 -4.16
C ILE A 46 5.13 -5.92 -5.09
N ALA A 47 5.69 -4.77 -5.47
CA ALA A 47 6.85 -4.71 -6.35
C ALA A 47 8.08 -5.37 -5.72
N HIS A 48 8.32 -5.10 -4.43
CA HIS A 48 9.41 -5.68 -3.67
C HIS A 48 9.23 -7.19 -3.52
N ALA A 49 8.03 -7.65 -3.13
CA ALA A 49 7.75 -9.08 -2.93
C ALA A 49 7.85 -9.91 -4.21
N LEU A 50 7.50 -9.33 -5.36
CA LEU A 50 7.54 -10.02 -6.65
C LEU A 50 8.82 -9.75 -7.46
N GLY A 51 9.79 -9.00 -6.92
CA GLY A 51 11.04 -8.69 -7.62
C GLY A 51 10.84 -7.93 -8.94
N THR A 52 9.85 -7.03 -9.00
CA THR A 52 9.47 -6.30 -10.22
C THR A 52 9.41 -4.80 -9.98
N ASN A 53 9.20 -4.01 -11.04
CA ASN A 53 9.04 -2.56 -10.92
C ASN A 53 7.60 -2.14 -10.60
N ARG A 54 7.46 -0.99 -9.92
CA ARG A 54 6.17 -0.40 -9.50
C ARG A 54 5.25 -0.07 -10.69
N THR A 55 5.83 0.28 -11.84
CA THR A 55 5.07 0.60 -13.06
C THR A 55 4.35 -0.63 -13.64
N ARG A 56 5.01 -1.79 -13.66
CA ARG A 56 4.44 -3.06 -14.12
C ARG A 56 3.37 -3.55 -13.16
N VAL A 57 3.60 -3.44 -11.86
CA VAL A 57 2.58 -3.71 -10.84
C VAL A 57 1.36 -2.81 -11.04
N ARG A 58 1.55 -1.50 -11.21
CA ARG A 58 0.44 -0.57 -11.46
C ARG A 58 -0.38 -0.95 -12.69
N ARG A 59 0.27 -1.37 -13.79
CA ARG A 59 -0.42 -1.86 -15.00
C ARG A 59 -1.19 -3.16 -14.74
N ALA A 60 -0.61 -4.08 -13.98
CA ALA A 60 -1.25 -5.33 -13.60
C ALA A 60 -2.49 -5.08 -12.71
N VAL A 61 -2.38 -4.21 -11.71
CA VAL A 61 -3.49 -3.81 -10.83
C VAL A 61 -4.61 -3.16 -11.64
N LYS A 62 -4.31 -2.22 -12.55
CA LYS A 62 -5.33 -1.63 -13.44
C LYS A 62 -6.09 -2.67 -14.26
N ARG A 63 -5.40 -3.73 -14.73
CA ARG A 63 -6.07 -4.84 -15.45
C ARG A 63 -6.95 -5.65 -14.50
N LEU A 64 -6.45 -5.96 -13.31
CA LEU A 64 -7.25 -6.65 -12.28
C LEU A 64 -8.49 -5.86 -11.87
N GLU A 65 -8.39 -4.53 -11.80
CA GLU A 65 -9.54 -3.63 -11.58
C GLU A 65 -10.54 -3.70 -12.74
N ALA A 66 -10.06 -3.61 -13.99
CA ALA A 66 -10.90 -3.70 -15.17
C ALA A 66 -11.61 -5.07 -15.29
N ASP A 67 -10.94 -6.14 -14.86
CA ASP A 67 -11.47 -7.50 -14.86
C ASP A 67 -12.34 -7.80 -13.61
N GLY A 68 -12.56 -6.81 -12.75
CA GLY A 68 -13.38 -6.95 -11.53
C GLY A 68 -12.79 -7.90 -10.48
N GLN A 69 -11.49 -8.20 -10.55
CA GLN A 69 -10.79 -9.09 -9.61
C GLN A 69 -10.21 -8.34 -8.40
N LEU A 70 -10.06 -7.01 -8.51
CA LEU A 70 -9.70 -6.10 -7.43
C LEU A 70 -10.58 -4.86 -7.50
N VAL A 71 -10.86 -4.25 -6.35
CA VAL A 71 -11.57 -2.98 -6.24
C VAL A 71 -10.65 -1.96 -5.59
N ARG A 72 -10.75 -0.70 -6.03
CA ARG A 72 -9.99 0.40 -5.45
C ARG A 72 -10.88 1.35 -4.66
N VAL A 73 -10.74 1.31 -3.35
CA VAL A 73 -11.37 2.23 -2.40
C VAL A 73 -10.54 3.52 -2.32
N PRO A 74 -11.15 4.72 -2.27
CA PRO A 74 -10.43 5.96 -2.04
C PRO A 74 -9.65 5.93 -0.72
N GLY A 75 -8.33 6.15 -0.77
CA GLY A 75 -7.46 6.18 0.41
C GLY A 75 -6.02 5.74 0.15
N PRO A 76 -5.12 5.87 1.15
CA PRO A 76 -3.70 5.52 1.04
C PRO A 76 -3.44 4.01 0.87
N ARG A 77 -4.41 3.16 1.25
CA ARG A 77 -4.37 1.69 1.19
C ARG A 77 -5.70 1.14 0.68
N GLY A 78 -5.99 1.43 -0.58
CA GLY A 78 -7.30 1.23 -1.17
C GLY A 78 -7.53 -0.07 -1.93
N LEU A 79 -6.64 -1.07 -1.92
CA LEU A 79 -6.88 -2.32 -2.67
C LEU A 79 -7.71 -3.28 -1.82
N SER A 80 -8.87 -3.66 -2.32
CA SER A 80 -9.79 -4.60 -1.66
C SER A 80 -10.21 -5.71 -2.61
N LEU A 81 -10.57 -6.86 -2.07
CA LEU A 81 -11.17 -7.93 -2.85
C LEU A 81 -12.67 -7.63 -3.07
N PRO A 82 -13.24 -7.89 -4.26
CA PRO A 82 -14.66 -7.63 -4.55
C PRO A 82 -15.61 -8.34 -3.58
N GLU A 83 -15.22 -9.51 -3.09
CA GLU A 83 -16.01 -10.35 -2.18
C GLU A 83 -16.02 -9.83 -0.72
N GLU A 84 -15.09 -8.94 -0.35
CA GLU A 84 -14.97 -8.44 1.03
C GLU A 84 -16.11 -7.50 1.41
N GLU A 85 -16.55 -6.64 0.50
CA GLU A 85 -17.58 -5.65 0.80
C GLU A 85 -18.95 -6.31 1.10
N PRO A 86 -19.46 -7.26 0.28
CA PRO A 86 -20.69 -8.00 0.62
C PRO A 86 -20.59 -8.79 1.92
N LEU A 87 -19.42 -9.37 2.21
CA LEU A 87 -19.17 -10.09 3.46
C LEU A 87 -19.19 -9.16 4.67
N ALA A 88 -18.53 -8.00 4.57
CA ALA A 88 -18.52 -6.99 5.62
C ALA A 88 -19.94 -6.45 5.90
N VAL A 89 -20.70 -6.14 4.86
CA VAL A 89 -22.10 -5.71 4.99
C VAL A 89 -22.95 -6.79 5.67
N ARG A 90 -22.79 -8.06 5.30
CA ARG A 90 -23.51 -9.17 5.94
C ARG A 90 -23.13 -9.32 7.42
N GLN A 91 -21.85 -9.19 7.75
CA GLN A 91 -21.39 -9.24 9.15
C GLN A 91 -21.93 -8.08 9.97
N LEU A 92 -21.96 -6.87 9.43
CA LEU A 92 -22.53 -5.68 10.08
C LEU A 92 -24.03 -5.86 10.32
N ARG A 93 -24.78 -6.31 9.31
CA ARG A 93 -26.21 -6.62 9.45
C ARG A 93 -26.48 -7.69 10.49
N ALA A 94 -25.68 -8.76 10.53
CA ALA A 94 -25.79 -9.80 11.55
C ALA A 94 -25.55 -9.28 12.97
N ARG A 95 -24.75 -8.21 13.12
CA ARG A 95 -24.53 -7.49 14.38
C ARG A 95 -25.59 -6.43 14.67
N GLY A 96 -26.67 -6.38 13.88
CA GLY A 96 -27.78 -5.46 14.06
C GLY A 96 -27.55 -4.05 13.51
N TRP A 97 -26.47 -3.82 12.74
CA TRP A 97 -26.26 -2.55 12.07
C TRP A 97 -27.15 -2.43 10.84
N THR A 98 -27.78 -1.26 10.68
CA THR A 98 -28.50 -0.93 9.45
C THR A 98 -27.54 -0.17 8.53
N ILE A 99 -27.12 -0.81 7.44
CA ILE A 99 -26.20 -0.24 6.44
C ILE A 99 -27.00 0.21 5.23
N ASN A 100 -26.94 1.51 4.91
CA ASN A 100 -27.49 2.08 3.69
C ASN A 100 -26.35 2.26 2.67
N PRO A 101 -26.27 1.40 1.63
CA PRO A 101 -25.13 1.40 0.70
C PRO A 101 -25.10 2.64 -0.19
N ASP A 102 -26.24 3.24 -0.49
CA ASP A 102 -26.35 4.39 -1.40
C ASP A 102 -25.78 5.67 -0.78
N ASP A 103 -26.05 5.88 0.51
CA ASP A 103 -25.63 7.08 1.25
C ASP A 103 -24.34 6.88 2.05
N ARG A 104 -23.75 5.68 2.01
CA ARG A 104 -22.59 5.27 2.85
C ARG A 104 -22.80 5.56 4.33
N THR A 105 -24.04 5.41 4.83
CA THR A 105 -24.39 5.62 6.24
C THR A 105 -24.62 4.28 6.94
N ALA A 106 -24.24 4.22 8.22
CA ALA A 106 -24.42 3.05 9.07
C ALA A 106 -25.08 3.48 10.37
N THR A 107 -26.25 2.90 10.67
CA THR A 107 -26.98 3.15 11.92
C THR A 107 -26.69 2.00 12.90
N PRO A 108 -26.26 2.29 14.14
CA PRO A 108 -25.99 1.25 15.13
C PRO A 108 -27.27 0.51 15.57
N PRO A 109 -27.17 -0.75 16.04
CA PRO A 109 -28.28 -1.45 16.66
C PRO A 109 -28.80 -0.67 17.86
N ALA A 110 -30.12 -0.68 18.07
CA ALA A 110 -30.88 0.15 19.02
C ALA A 110 -30.58 -0.07 20.53
N SER A 111 -29.38 -0.54 20.91
CA SER A 111 -28.97 -0.72 22.30
C SER A 111 -27.45 -0.50 22.45
N GLY A 112 -27.03 0.74 22.68
CA GLY A 112 -25.65 1.14 22.97
C GLY A 112 -25.48 2.67 22.91
N PRO A 113 -24.67 3.30 23.79
CA PRO A 113 -25.00 4.58 24.39
C PRO A 113 -24.87 5.77 23.45
N GLN A 114 -25.66 6.78 23.78
CA GLN A 114 -25.68 8.15 23.27
C GLN A 114 -24.40 8.57 22.55
N SER A 115 -24.57 9.08 21.33
CA SER A 115 -23.58 9.90 20.63
C SER A 115 -22.87 10.82 21.63
N VAL A 116 -21.57 10.59 21.84
CA VAL A 116 -20.74 11.35 22.81
C VAL A 116 -20.63 12.83 22.42
N THR A 117 -20.97 13.17 21.18
CA THR A 117 -21.00 14.55 20.67
C THR A 117 -22.44 15.04 20.49
N LYS A 118 -23.16 15.23 21.61
CA LYS A 118 -24.31 16.16 21.61
C LYS A 118 -23.89 17.61 21.85
N GLU A 119 -22.66 17.83 22.27
CA GLU A 119 -22.10 19.15 22.50
C GLU A 119 -21.35 19.61 21.25
N PRO A 120 -21.64 20.81 20.71
CA PRO A 120 -20.89 21.34 19.59
C PRO A 120 -19.41 21.41 19.97
N LEU A 121 -18.53 20.96 19.06
CA LEU A 121 -17.09 21.05 19.24
C LEU A 121 -16.73 22.47 19.64
N LEU A 122 -15.89 22.61 20.68
CA LEU A 122 -15.30 23.89 21.03
C LEU A 122 -14.65 24.49 19.76
N PRO A 123 -14.77 25.81 19.55
CA PRO A 123 -14.10 26.46 18.43
C PRO A 123 -12.60 26.12 18.49
N PRO A 124 -11.95 25.91 17.33
CA PRO A 124 -10.54 25.60 17.29
C PRO A 124 -9.78 26.69 18.06
N ALA A 125 -8.92 26.27 18.99
CA ALA A 125 -8.09 27.21 19.74
C ALA A 125 -7.32 28.08 18.74
N GLU A 126 -7.47 29.40 18.85
CA GLU A 126 -6.65 30.34 18.09
C GLU A 126 -5.19 30.12 18.50
N LEU A 127 -4.42 29.52 17.59
CA LEU A 127 -3.01 29.28 17.79
C LEU A 127 -2.26 30.58 17.51
N ASP A 128 -2.06 31.40 18.55
CA ASP A 128 -1.19 32.59 18.52
C ASP A 128 0.28 32.17 18.60
N TYR A 129 0.78 31.59 17.51
CA TYR A 129 2.20 31.33 17.38
C TYR A 129 2.93 32.65 17.12
N PRO A 130 3.88 33.08 17.99
CA PRO A 130 4.74 34.20 17.64
C PRO A 130 5.48 33.84 16.35
N ALA A 131 5.33 34.69 15.33
CA ALA A 131 6.03 34.54 14.07
C ALA A 131 7.53 34.38 14.37
N ARG A 132 8.07 33.19 14.13
CA ARG A 132 9.49 32.90 14.31
C ARG A 132 10.24 33.89 13.43
N ARG A 133 10.89 34.90 14.04
CA ARG A 133 11.72 35.85 13.31
C ARG A 133 12.69 35.03 12.47
N ARG A 134 12.60 35.15 11.15
CA ARG A 134 13.65 34.67 10.24
C ARG A 134 14.91 35.45 10.59
N SER A 135 15.78 34.86 11.40
CA SER A 135 17.16 35.28 11.54
C SER A 135 17.86 35.01 10.22
N VAL A 136 17.94 36.05 9.38
CA VAL A 136 18.90 36.13 8.28
C VAL A 136 20.24 36.49 8.91
N ALA A 137 21.06 35.48 9.23
CA ALA A 137 22.52 35.57 9.35
C ALA A 137 23.04 34.26 9.94
N GLY A 138 23.81 33.52 9.16
CA GLY A 138 24.46 32.28 9.55
C GLY A 138 25.48 31.89 8.50
N SER A 139 26.49 32.76 8.34
CA SER A 139 27.73 32.52 7.63
C SER A 139 28.36 31.21 8.12
N GLY A 140 28.29 30.17 7.28
CA GLY A 140 29.04 28.94 7.46
C GLY A 140 30.50 29.17 7.09
N GLU A 141 31.28 29.49 8.12
CA GLU A 141 32.73 29.43 8.14
C GLU A 141 33.12 27.94 8.22
N TYR A 142 33.71 27.39 7.15
CA TYR A 142 34.41 26.11 7.18
C TYR A 142 35.82 26.35 6.67
N GLY A 143 36.77 26.36 7.61
CA GLY A 143 38.20 26.41 7.34
C GLY A 143 38.82 25.03 7.16
N GLU A 144 39.69 24.97 6.15
CA GLU A 144 40.96 24.23 6.03
C GLU A 144 41.03 22.69 5.87
N LYS A 145 41.65 22.32 4.73
CA LYS A 145 42.85 21.47 4.50
C LYS A 145 42.62 20.65 3.22
N GLY A 146 43.49 20.53 2.21
CA GLY A 146 44.86 20.90 1.95
C GLY A 146 45.36 19.99 0.79
N GLY A 147 46.25 20.50 -0.09
CA GLY A 147 46.98 19.74 -1.13
C GLY A 147 46.17 19.39 -2.39
N GLU A 148 46.70 19.37 -3.61
CA GLU A 148 48.06 19.58 -4.10
C GLU A 148 47.98 19.78 -5.63
N GLU A 149 49.05 20.35 -6.16
CA GLU A 149 49.28 20.92 -7.47
C GLU A 149 49.08 19.97 -8.67
N ARG A 150 48.77 20.56 -9.84
CA ARG A 150 49.56 20.41 -11.08
C ARG A 150 49.08 21.36 -12.18
N SER A 151 49.83 22.47 -12.30
CA SER A 151 50.48 22.97 -13.51
C SER A 151 49.93 22.60 -14.91
N ALA A 152 49.64 23.63 -15.72
CA ALA A 152 50.42 24.01 -16.93
C ALA A 152 49.57 24.38 -18.19
N GLY A 153 49.91 25.55 -18.77
CA GLY A 153 49.62 26.00 -20.15
C GLY A 153 48.42 26.96 -20.27
N GLY A 154 48.51 28.23 -20.69
CA GLY A 154 49.44 28.90 -21.63
C GLY A 154 49.24 28.35 -23.05
N SER A 155 49.04 29.10 -24.13
CA SER A 155 49.04 30.52 -24.49
C SER A 155 48.46 30.58 -25.92
N GLY A 156 47.98 31.75 -26.36
CA GLY A 156 47.80 32.04 -27.80
C GLY A 156 46.44 32.62 -28.14
#